data_AF-A0A960ZWG4-F1
#
_entry.id   AF-A0A960ZWG4-F1
#
_cell.length_a   1.000
_cell.length_b   1.000
_cell.length_c   1.000
_cell.angle_alpha   90.00
_cell.angle_beta   90.00
_cell.angle_gamma   90.00
#
_symmetry.space_group_name_H-M   'P 1'
#
loop_
_entity.id
_entity.type
_entity.pdbx_description
1 polymer ?
#
loop_
_entity_poly.entity_id
_entity_poly.type
_entity_poly.pdbx_seq_one_letter_code
_entity_poly.pdbx_strand_id
1 'polypeptide(L)'
;DRLWPKDVRTVYICEGETDAISLIDAGLETNSATVVVAMPCAGAWQSSWNAHFRERDVVILTDSDPAGDRAAATITRELQEWASRIVRLRVSDLAPTSKPTIAA
;
A
#
# COMPACT_ATOMS: atom_id res chain seq x y z
N ASP A 1 13.50 14.73 -0.12
CA ASP A 1 13.69 14.39 1.30
C ASP A 1 12.86 15.24 2.27
N ARG A 2 12.87 16.59 2.18
CA ARG A 2 12.11 17.49 3.08
C ARG A 2 10.57 17.35 3.13
N LEU A 3 9.95 16.64 2.19
CA LEU A 3 8.49 16.49 2.09
C LEU A 3 7.97 15.15 2.63
N TRP A 4 8.86 14.20 2.94
CA TRP A 4 8.43 12.93 3.50
C TRP A 4 8.16 13.11 5.00
N PRO A 5 6.96 12.80 5.51
CA PRO A 5 6.66 13.06 6.91
C PRO A 5 7.52 12.17 7.80
N LYS A 6 8.15 12.78 8.80
CA LYS A 6 9.15 12.11 9.65
C LYS A 6 8.55 11.01 10.52
N ASP A 7 7.26 11.15 10.83
CA ASP A 7 6.55 10.25 11.74
C ASP A 7 5.88 9.08 11.01
N VAL A 8 5.97 8.99 9.68
CA VAL A 8 5.43 7.87 8.91
C VAL A 8 6.13 6.59 9.29
N ARG A 9 5.34 5.67 9.87
CA ARG A 9 5.76 4.30 10.22
C ARG A 9 5.24 3.28 9.22
N THR A 10 4.02 3.47 8.72
CA THR A 10 3.36 2.52 7.83
C THR A 10 3.06 3.15 6.49
N VAL A 11 3.41 2.46 5.41
CA VAL A 11 3.13 2.87 4.04
C VAL A 11 2.30 1.80 3.35
N TYR A 12 1.11 2.20 2.89
CA TYR A 12 0.25 1.36 2.07
C TYR A 12 0.54 1.64 0.59
N ILE A 13 0.94 0.63 -0.17
CA ILE A 13 1.19 0.74 -1.61
C ILE A 13 0.02 0.10 -2.34
N CYS A 14 -0.70 0.88 -3.15
CA CYS A 14 -1.80 0.42 -4.00
C CYS A 14 -1.48 0.62 -5.48
N GLU A 15 -2.33 0.09 -6.36
CA GLU A 15 -2.19 0.21 -7.82
C GLU A 15 -3.22 1.22 -8.37
N GLY A 16 -2.74 2.36 -8.88
CA GLY A 16 -3.58 3.42 -9.44
C GLY A 16 -4.05 4.46 -8.41
N GLU A 17 -4.31 5.66 -8.90
CA GLU A 17 -4.67 6.82 -8.08
C GLU A 17 -6.05 6.68 -7.43
N THR A 18 -6.99 6.00 -8.10
CA THR A 18 -8.35 5.77 -7.60
C THR A 18 -8.35 4.90 -6.33
N ASP A 19 -7.45 3.91 -6.25
CA ASP A 19 -7.28 3.08 -5.07
C ASP A 19 -6.77 3.90 -3.89
N ALA A 20 -5.77 4.75 -4.13
CA ALA A 20 -5.25 5.64 -3.09
C ALA A 20 -6.33 6.57 -2.55
N ILE A 21 -7.10 7.23 -3.45
CA ILE A 21 -8.21 8.10 -3.04
C ILE A 21 -9.24 7.32 -2.23
N SER A 22 -9.60 6.10 -2.65
CA SER A 22 -10.58 5.27 -1.96
C SER A 22 -10.11 4.86 -0.55
N LEU A 23 -8.82 4.53 -0.40
CA LEU A 23 -8.21 4.19 0.89
C LEU A 23 -8.10 5.41 1.82
N ILE A 24 -7.76 6.57 1.27
CA ILE A 24 -7.74 7.84 2.02
C ILE A 24 -9.14 8.20 2.50
N ASP A 25 -10.15 8.11 1.63
CA ASP A 25 -11.56 8.37 1.97
C ASP A 25 -12.08 7.38 3.03
N ALA A 26 -11.61 6.13 2.98
CA ALA A 26 -11.87 5.12 4.02
C ALA A 26 -11.14 5.38 5.35
N GLY A 27 -10.29 6.41 5.43
CA GLY A 27 -9.67 6.89 6.66
C GLY A 27 -8.28 6.33 6.98
N LEU A 28 -7.58 5.70 6.01
CA LEU A 28 -6.24 5.14 6.28
C LEU A 28 -5.18 6.20 6.66
N GLU A 29 -5.33 7.44 6.19
CA GLU A 29 -4.42 8.55 6.54
C GLU A 29 -4.93 9.45 7.69
N THR A 30 -5.86 8.96 8.51
CA THR A 30 -6.41 9.75 9.63
C THR A 30 -5.38 10.06 10.73
N ASN A 31 -4.26 9.34 10.78
CA ASN A 31 -3.13 9.63 11.66
C ASN A 31 -1.86 9.94 10.84
N SER A 32 -0.97 10.78 11.38
CA SER A 32 0.27 11.20 10.72
C SER A 32 1.33 10.08 10.60
N ALA A 33 1.08 8.91 11.18
CA ALA A 33 2.00 7.78 11.14
C ALA A 33 1.75 6.84 9.94
N THR A 34 0.68 7.08 9.18
CA THR A 34 0.25 6.23 8.07
C THR A 34 0.10 7.06 6.81
N VAL A 35 0.60 6.54 5.69
CA VAL A 35 0.39 7.14 4.37
C VAL A 35 0.01 6.07 3.34
N VAL A 36 -0.73 6.50 2.32
CA VAL A 36 -1.12 5.70 1.17
C VAL A 36 -0.40 6.27 -0.06
N VAL A 37 0.25 5.39 -0.82
CA VAL A 37 0.91 5.74 -2.08
C VAL A 37 0.38 4.86 -3.20
N ALA A 38 0.09 5.48 -4.34
CA ALA A 38 -0.28 4.79 -5.56
C ALA A 38 0.93 4.63 -6.47
N MET A 39 1.12 3.41 -6.98
CA MET A 39 1.93 3.20 -8.16
C MET A 39 1.04 3.37 -9.40
N PRO A 40 1.45 4.09 -10.47
CA PRO A 40 0.58 4.37 -11.61
C PRO A 40 -0.02 3.14 -12.31
N CYS A 41 0.72 2.02 -12.34
CA CYS A 41 0.25 0.71 -12.82
C CYS A 41 1.17 -0.41 -12.33
N ALA A 42 0.75 -1.68 -12.42
CA ALA A 42 1.49 -2.88 -11.97
C ALA A 42 2.97 -2.94 -12.39
N GLY A 43 3.33 -2.36 -13.53
CA GLY A 43 4.67 -2.39 -14.10
C GLY A 43 5.53 -1.15 -13.81
N ALA A 44 5.02 -0.18 -13.05
CA ALA A 44 5.66 1.13 -12.95
C ALA A 44 6.70 1.25 -11.83
N TRP A 45 6.96 0.19 -11.04
CA TRP A 45 7.89 0.26 -9.90
C TRP A 45 9.30 0.65 -10.34
N GLN A 46 9.92 1.58 -9.62
CA GLN A 46 11.28 2.03 -9.89
C GLN A 46 12.13 1.83 -8.63
N SER A 47 13.30 1.19 -8.77
CA SER A 47 14.22 0.95 -7.64
C SER A 47 14.70 2.24 -6.97
N SER A 48 14.66 3.38 -7.68
CA SER A 48 14.93 4.69 -7.08
C SER A 48 13.97 5.08 -5.96
N TRP A 49 12.79 4.46 -5.90
CA TRP A 49 11.80 4.73 -4.85
C TRP A 49 12.12 3.99 -3.55
N ASN A 50 12.92 2.92 -3.59
CA ASN A 50 13.16 2.02 -2.46
C ASN A 50 13.65 2.78 -1.20
N ALA A 51 14.45 3.83 -1.38
CA ALA A 51 14.96 4.67 -0.30
C ALA A 51 13.86 5.33 0.56
N HIS A 52 12.69 5.62 0.00
CA HIS A 52 11.58 6.22 0.74
C HIS A 52 10.94 5.25 1.74
N PHE A 53 11.15 3.94 1.58
CA PHE A 53 10.57 2.90 2.43
C PHE A 53 11.52 2.46 3.55
N ARG A 54 12.69 3.10 3.66
CA ARG A 54 13.69 2.77 4.69
C ARG A 54 13.08 2.74 6.09
N GLU A 55 13.24 1.61 6.77
CA GLU A 55 12.81 1.35 8.16
C GLU A 55 11.29 1.47 8.39
N ARG A 56 10.48 1.41 7.33
CA ARG A 56 9.01 1.48 7.40
C ARG A 56 8.36 0.12 7.28
N ASP A 57 7.18 0.00 7.86
CA ASP A 57 6.27 -1.11 7.59
C ASP A 57 5.57 -0.84 6.26
N VAL A 58 5.58 -1.83 5.38
CA VAL A 58 5.00 -1.73 4.03
C VAL A 58 3.87 -2.73 3.89
N VAL A 59 2.71 -2.22 3.48
CA VAL A 59 1.51 -3.03 3.18
C VAL A 59 1.21 -2.90 1.69
N ILE A 60 1.25 -4.01 0.97
CA ILE A 60 1.02 -4.06 -0.47
C ILE A 60 -0.43 -4.46 -0.74
N LEU A 61 -1.14 -3.62 -1.47
CA LEU A 61 -2.57 -3.69 -1.83
C LEU A 61 -2.79 -3.65 -3.34
N THR A 62 -1.91 -4.29 -4.12
CA THR A 62 -2.09 -4.42 -5.58
C THR A 62 -3.29 -5.31 -5.91
N ASP A 63 -3.80 -5.18 -7.12
CA ASP A 63 -4.94 -5.96 -7.62
C ASP A 63 -4.81 -7.48 -7.41
N SER A 64 -5.97 -8.12 -7.28
CA SER A 64 -6.08 -9.58 -7.12
C SER A 64 -6.13 -10.28 -8.48
N ASP A 65 -5.16 -9.97 -9.32
CA ASP A 65 -5.00 -10.53 -10.65
C ASP A 65 -3.52 -10.91 -10.93
N PRO A 66 -3.21 -11.51 -12.08
CA PRO A 66 -1.83 -11.87 -12.41
C PRO A 66 -0.87 -10.68 -12.52
N ALA A 67 -1.34 -9.48 -12.86
CA ALA A 67 -0.49 -8.29 -12.97
C ALA A 67 -0.12 -7.76 -11.59
N GLY A 68 -1.10 -7.60 -10.70
CA GLY A 68 -0.90 -7.25 -9.30
C GLY A 68 -0.04 -8.30 -8.57
N ASP A 69 -0.16 -9.58 -8.92
CA ASP A 69 0.72 -10.63 -8.38
C ASP A 69 2.20 -10.40 -8.70
N ARG A 70 2.49 -10.04 -9.95
CA ARG A 70 3.86 -9.74 -10.38
C ARG A 70 4.36 -8.43 -9.78
N ALA A 71 3.49 -7.43 -9.66
CA ALA A 71 3.79 -6.15 -9.01
C ALA A 71 4.18 -6.37 -7.54
N ALA A 72 3.34 -7.07 -6.78
CA ALA A 72 3.60 -7.34 -5.37
C ALA A 72 4.88 -8.16 -5.15
N ALA A 73 5.15 -9.15 -6.01
CA ALA A 73 6.40 -9.92 -5.95
C ALA A 73 7.63 -9.03 -6.23
N THR A 74 7.53 -8.12 -7.20
CA THR A 74 8.58 -7.16 -7.54
C THR A 74 8.84 -6.21 -6.37
N ILE A 75 7.80 -5.56 -5.85
CA ILE A 75 7.89 -4.62 -4.73
C ILE A 75 8.48 -5.31 -3.50
N THR A 76 8.01 -6.52 -3.18
CA THR A 76 8.52 -7.30 -2.04
C THR A 76 10.02 -7.55 -2.19
N ARG A 77 10.48 -8.02 -3.35
CA ARG A 77 11.90 -8.26 -3.62
C ARG A 77 12.73 -6.97 -3.51
N GLU A 78 12.28 -5.88 -4.13
CA GLU A 78 13.00 -4.61 -4.15
C GLU A 78 13.11 -3.95 -2.76
N LEU A 79 12.13 -4.19 -1.89
CA LEU A 79 12.07 -3.56 -0.57
C LEU A 79 12.61 -4.43 0.58
N GLN A 80 12.99 -5.69 0.34
CA GLN A 80 13.44 -6.61 1.39
C GLN A 80 14.57 -6.06 2.27
N GLU A 81 15.48 -5.27 1.70
CA GLU A 81 16.60 -4.65 2.44
C GLU A 81 16.32 -3.22 2.92
N TRP A 82 15.17 -2.67 2.55
CA TRP A 82 14.81 -1.27 2.83
C TRP A 82 13.74 -1.19 3.92
N ALA A 83 12.67 -1.96 3.81
CA ALA A 83 11.54 -1.94 4.74
C ALA A 83 11.84 -2.75 6.01
N SER A 84 11.25 -2.33 7.13
CA SER A 84 11.29 -3.10 8.39
C SER A 84 10.43 -4.35 8.31
N ARG A 85 9.31 -4.27 7.60
CA ARG A 85 8.36 -5.36 7.41
C ARG A 85 7.60 -5.16 6.10
N ILE A 86 7.29 -6.25 5.41
CA ILE A 86 6.51 -6.23 4.18
C ILE A 86 5.39 -7.27 4.31
N VAL A 87 4.15 -6.84 4.10
CA VAL A 87 2.98 -7.72 4.07
C VAL A 87 2.18 -7.40 2.82
N ARG A 88 1.75 -8.43 2.09
CA ARG A 88 0.71 -8.28 1.07
C ARG A 88 -0.63 -8.64 1.69
N LEU A 89 -1.62 -7.77 1.52
CA LEU A 89 -3.00 -8.06 1.87
C LEU A 89 -3.82 -8.15 0.60
N ARG A 90 -4.65 -9.19 0.48
CA ARG A 90 -5.70 -9.24 -0.53
C ARG A 90 -7.05 -9.02 0.13
N VAL A 91 -7.98 -8.43 -0.61
CA VAL A 91 -9.38 -8.33 -0.16
C VAL A 91 -9.98 -9.71 0.10
N SER A 92 -9.56 -10.73 -0.68
CA SER A 92 -9.96 -12.13 -0.46
C SER A 92 -9.51 -12.69 0.90
N ASP A 93 -8.48 -12.12 1.49
CA ASP A 93 -7.88 -12.57 2.75
C ASP A 93 -8.51 -11.88 3.96
N LEU A 94 -9.33 -10.84 3.72
CA LEU A 94 -10.12 -10.19 4.75
C LEU A 94 -11.35 -11.06 5.04
N ALA A 95 -11.53 -11.42 6.31
CA ALA A 95 -12.76 -12.05 6.76
C ALA A 95 -13.96 -11.18 6.34
N PRO A 96 -15.09 -11.77 5.88
CA PRO A 96 -16.24 -10.98 5.49
C PRO A 96 -16.66 -10.09 6.66
N THR A 97 -16.52 -8.78 6.48
CA THR A 97 -17.12 -7.82 7.39
C THR A 97 -18.63 -8.01 7.28
N SER A 98 -19.32 -8.09 8.42
CA SER A 98 -20.77 -8.16 8.45
C SER A 98 -21.34 -7.08 7.53
N LYS A 99 -22.17 -7.47 6.55
CA LYS A 99 -22.75 -6.52 5.59
C LYS A 99 -23.32 -5.32 6.34
N PRO A 100 -23.00 -4.07 5.95
CA PRO A 100 -23.71 -2.92 6.49
C PRO A 100 -25.20 -3.12 6.20
N THR A 101 -26.00 -3.18 7.26
CA THR A 101 -27.45 -3.21 7.14
C THR A 101 -27.87 -1.82 6.69
N ILE A 102 -28.18 -1.66 5.41
CA ILE A 102 -28.85 -0.46 4.92
C ILE A 102 -30.29 -0.56 5.45
N ALA A 103 -30.61 0.23 6.47
CA ALA A 103 -32.00 0.42 6.88
C ALA A 103 -32.75 1.05 5.70
N ALA A 104 -33.83 0.40 5.28
CA ALA A 104 -34.75 0.87 4.24
C ALA A 104 -35.55 2.10 4.70
#